data_AF-A0A3R7HX56-F1
#
_entry.id   AF-A0A3R7HX56-F1
#
_cell.length_a   1.000
_cell.length_b   1.000
_cell.length_c   1.000
_cell.angle_alpha   90.00
_cell.angle_beta   90.00
_cell.angle_gamma   90.00
#
_symmetry.space_group_name_H-M   'P 1'
#
loop_
_entity.id
_entity.type
_entity.pdbx_description
1 polymer ?
#
loop_
_entity_poly.entity_id
_entity_poly.type
_entity_poly.pdbx_seq_one_letter_code
_entity_poly.pdbx_strand_id
1 'polypeptide(L)'
;MTADVTTVDSAADSRRSFPIRAAIATVLSVVVNVGIVAAAGAFDVAPGFQALTVPPVAFLSAVGAIGAVLVYLLLRRVSSSPDRTFRRVAVAVLVLSFLPDIGLLFADETATPLGVGLLMAMHVTVAAICIGLLPGGGPRR
;
A
#
# COMPACT_ATOMS: atom_id res chain seq x y z
N MET A 1 -18.45 -10.69 -37.65
CA MET A 1 -17.00 -10.38 -37.61
C MET A 1 -16.82 -8.97 -37.02
N THR A 2 -17.09 -8.81 -35.72
CA THR A 2 -17.07 -7.51 -35.00
C THR A 2 -16.75 -7.68 -33.51
N ALA A 3 -16.94 -8.88 -32.95
CA ALA A 3 -16.61 -9.20 -31.55
C ALA A 3 -15.10 -9.33 -31.25
N ASP A 4 -14.27 -9.48 -32.28
CA ASP A 4 -12.81 -9.68 -32.12
C ASP A 4 -12.05 -8.34 -31.97
N VAL A 5 -12.52 -7.29 -32.63
CA VAL A 5 -11.87 -5.96 -32.57
C VAL A 5 -12.08 -5.29 -31.20
N THR A 6 -13.27 -5.42 -30.61
CA THR A 6 -13.60 -4.78 -29.32
C THR A 6 -12.90 -5.42 -28.11
N THR A 7 -12.57 -6.72 -28.21
CA THR A 7 -11.88 -7.46 -27.14
C THR A 7 -10.38 -7.17 -27.11
N VAL A 8 -9.75 -7.02 -28.28
CA VAL A 8 -8.33 -6.64 -28.40
C VAL A 8 -8.09 -5.21 -27.87
N ASP A 9 -8.97 -4.27 -28.19
CA ASP A 9 -8.86 -2.87 -27.75
C ASP A 9 -9.02 -2.74 -26.22
N SER A 10 -10.00 -3.43 -25.64
CA SER A 10 -10.24 -3.47 -24.19
C SER A 10 -9.07 -4.09 -23.41
N ALA A 11 -8.42 -5.11 -23.97
CA ALA A 11 -7.25 -5.74 -23.36
C ALA A 11 -6.01 -4.83 -23.40
N ALA A 12 -5.84 -4.05 -24.47
CA ALA A 12 -4.76 -3.08 -24.61
C ALA A 12 -4.92 -1.90 -23.63
N ASP A 13 -6.13 -1.37 -23.47
CA ASP A 13 -6.44 -0.30 -22.51
C ASP A 13 -6.31 -0.75 -21.05
N SER A 14 -6.69 -1.99 -20.75
CA SER A 14 -6.49 -2.60 -19.44
C SER A 14 -4.99 -2.75 -19.10
N ARG A 15 -4.13 -3.01 -20.10
CA ARG A 15 -2.67 -3.07 -19.91
C ARG A 15 -2.04 -1.69 -19.72
N ARG A 16 -2.53 -0.67 -20.45
CA ARG A 16 -2.04 0.72 -20.37
C ARG A 16 -2.46 1.43 -19.09
N SER A 17 -3.65 1.11 -18.57
CA SER A 17 -4.17 1.69 -17.32
C SER A 17 -3.51 1.15 -16.05
N PHE A 18 -2.98 -0.08 -16.08
CA PHE A 18 -2.29 -0.68 -14.92
C PHE A 18 -1.08 0.13 -14.41
N PRO A 19 -0.08 0.50 -15.23
CA PRO A 19 1.09 1.25 -14.74
C PRO A 19 0.69 2.62 -14.18
N ILE A 20 -0.31 3.28 -14.77
CA ILE A 20 -0.86 4.54 -14.24
C ILE A 20 -1.44 4.33 -12.85
N ARG A 21 -2.24 3.27 -12.65
CA ARG A 21 -2.84 2.96 -11.34
C ARG A 21 -1.81 2.56 -10.30
N ALA A 22 -0.78 1.82 -10.71
CA ALA A 22 0.34 1.47 -9.85
C ALA A 22 1.13 2.72 -9.43
N ALA A 23 1.39 3.64 -10.36
CA ALA A 23 2.03 4.92 -10.07
C ALA A 23 1.17 5.77 -9.13
N ILE A 24 -0.12 5.91 -9.41
CA ILE A 24 -1.07 6.63 -8.53
C ILE A 24 -1.11 6.00 -7.14
N ALA A 25 -1.20 4.67 -7.04
CA ALA A 25 -1.22 3.98 -5.75
C ALA A 25 0.05 4.25 -4.93
N THR A 26 1.21 4.23 -5.59
CA THR A 26 2.50 4.50 -4.95
C THR A 26 2.60 5.94 -4.47
N VAL A 27 2.33 6.91 -5.36
CA VAL A 27 2.39 8.34 -5.04
C VAL A 27 1.38 8.69 -3.95
N LEU A 28 0.14 8.23 -4.07
CA LEU A 28 -0.91 8.51 -3.09
C LEU A 28 -0.56 7.93 -1.72
N SER A 29 0.00 6.72 -1.67
CA SER A 29 0.43 6.10 -0.40
C SER A 29 1.50 6.93 0.30
N VAL A 30 2.51 7.40 -0.44
CA VAL A 30 3.57 8.26 0.11
C VAL A 30 2.99 9.59 0.58
N VAL A 31 2.21 10.28 -0.26
CA VAL A 31 1.66 11.60 0.06
C VAL A 31 0.74 11.55 1.28
N VAL A 32 -0.15 10.56 1.37
CA VAL A 32 -1.06 10.42 2.51
C VAL A 32 -0.27 10.16 3.80
N ASN A 33 0.69 9.23 3.78
CA ASN A 33 1.47 8.92 4.98
C ASN A 33 2.39 10.07 5.42
N VAL A 34 2.98 10.80 4.48
CA VAL A 34 3.73 12.03 4.80
C VAL A 34 2.80 13.08 5.41
N GLY A 35 1.56 13.21 4.92
CA GLY A 35 0.55 14.06 5.53
C GLY A 35 0.20 13.66 6.96
N ILE A 36 0.09 12.35 7.23
CA ILE A 36 -0.13 11.83 8.59
C ILE A 36 1.04 12.18 9.51
N VAL A 37 2.30 12.03 9.05
CA VAL A 37 3.49 12.45 9.82
C VAL A 37 3.46 13.94 10.12
N ALA A 38 3.16 14.78 9.12
CA ALA A 38 3.09 16.22 9.29
C ALA A 38 2.02 16.63 10.33
N ALA A 39 0.85 15.97 10.28
CA ALA A 39 -0.20 16.17 11.28
C ALA A 39 0.24 15.70 12.67
N ALA A 40 0.85 14.53 12.78
CA ALA A 40 1.37 14.00 14.06
C ALA A 40 2.40 14.96 14.69
N GLY A 41 3.31 15.51 13.89
CA GLY A 41 4.26 16.52 14.34
C GLY A 41 3.61 17.83 14.79
N ALA A 42 2.52 18.26 14.13
CA ALA A 42 1.78 19.45 14.54
C ALA A 42 1.04 19.29 15.88
N PHE A 43 0.71 18.06 16.26
CA PHE A 43 0.06 17.72 17.54
C PHE A 43 1.05 17.19 18.60
N ASP A 44 2.36 17.26 18.33
CA ASP A 44 3.44 16.77 19.21
C ASP A 44 3.26 15.31 19.65
N VAL A 45 2.83 14.47 18.71
CA VAL A 45 2.60 13.05 18.96
C VAL A 45 3.91 12.29 18.90
N ALA A 46 4.29 11.64 20.01
CA ALA A 46 5.51 10.83 20.14
C ALA A 46 6.79 11.61 19.77
N PRO A 47 7.10 12.71 20.48
CA PRO A 47 8.27 13.53 20.18
C PRO A 47 9.57 12.72 20.26
N GLY A 48 10.43 12.87 19.26
CA GLY A 48 11.71 12.18 19.18
C GLY A 48 11.66 10.78 18.55
N PHE A 49 10.47 10.22 18.31
CA PHE A 49 10.32 8.90 17.72
C PHE A 49 10.71 8.90 16.24
N GLN A 50 11.93 8.43 15.96
CA GLN A 50 12.55 8.55 14.63
C GLN A 50 11.77 7.82 13.54
N ALA A 51 11.11 6.71 13.86
CA ALA A 51 10.29 5.96 12.91
C ALA A 51 9.08 6.78 12.40
N LEU A 52 8.57 7.72 13.21
CA LEU A 52 7.47 8.62 12.86
C LEU A 52 7.99 9.95 12.28
N THR A 53 9.00 9.88 11.40
CA THR A 53 9.53 11.04 10.67
C THR A 53 9.36 10.86 9.16
N VAL A 54 9.44 11.95 8.41
CA VAL A 54 9.16 11.96 6.97
C VAL A 54 10.07 11.02 6.18
N PRO A 55 11.42 11.00 6.38
CA PRO A 55 12.28 10.18 5.53
C PRO A 55 12.02 8.67 5.64
N PRO A 56 11.94 8.07 6.85
CA PRO A 56 11.60 6.65 7.00
C PRO A 56 10.20 6.32 6.47
N VAL A 57 9.19 7.13 6.79
CA VAL A 57 7.81 6.87 6.38
C VAL A 57 7.66 6.93 4.86
N ALA A 58 8.24 7.94 4.20
CA ALA A 58 8.18 8.06 2.75
C ALA A 58 8.85 6.86 2.06
N PHE A 59 10.04 6.46 2.55
CA PHE A 59 10.79 5.33 2.01
C PHE A 59 10.02 4.02 2.18
N LEU A 60 9.56 3.71 3.41
CA LEU A 60 8.82 2.48 3.70
C LEU A 60 7.48 2.41 2.96
N SER A 61 6.78 3.54 2.81
CA SER A 61 5.54 3.62 2.03
C SER A 61 5.78 3.31 0.55
N ALA A 62 6.85 3.84 -0.03
CA ALA A 62 7.23 3.55 -1.40
C ALA A 62 7.59 2.07 -1.58
N VAL A 63 8.42 1.52 -0.69
CA VAL A 63 8.81 0.10 -0.72
C VAL A 63 7.59 -0.81 -0.57
N GLY A 64 6.69 -0.51 0.37
CA GLY A 64 5.47 -1.28 0.58
C GLY A 64 4.55 -1.26 -0.64
N ALA A 65 4.32 -0.09 -1.24
CA ALA A 65 3.50 0.04 -2.43
C ALA A 65 4.12 -0.65 -3.66
N ILE A 66 5.43 -0.48 -3.89
CA ILE A 66 6.15 -1.16 -4.98
C ILE A 66 6.11 -2.68 -4.78
N GLY A 67 6.34 -3.16 -3.56
CA GLY A 67 6.23 -4.58 -3.22
C GLY A 67 4.84 -5.13 -3.53
N ALA A 68 3.77 -4.40 -3.17
CA ALA A 68 2.40 -4.77 -3.49
C ALA A 68 2.15 -4.84 -5.01
N VAL A 69 2.67 -3.89 -5.79
CA VAL A 69 2.61 -3.91 -7.26
C VAL A 69 3.28 -5.16 -7.82
N LEU A 70 4.48 -5.50 -7.34
CA LEU A 70 5.23 -6.68 -7.79
C LEU A 70 4.50 -7.99 -7.45
N VAL A 71 3.97 -8.11 -6.23
CA VAL A 71 3.17 -9.27 -5.81
C VAL A 71 1.94 -9.42 -6.68
N TYR A 72 1.22 -8.33 -6.94
CA TYR A 72 0.05 -8.38 -7.81
C TYR A 72 0.40 -8.78 -9.25
N LEU A 73 1.50 -8.25 -9.81
CA LEU A 73 2.01 -8.65 -11.13
C LEU A 73 2.35 -10.14 -11.19
N LEU A 74 2.97 -10.68 -10.13
CA LEU A 74 3.27 -12.10 -10.03
C LEU A 74 1.99 -12.94 -9.97
N LEU A 75 1.04 -12.54 -9.12
CA LEU A 75 -0.26 -13.23 -8.98
C LEU A 75 -1.05 -13.26 -10.29
N ARG A 76 -1.00 -12.20 -11.10
CA ARG A 76 -1.63 -12.18 -12.43
C ARG A 76 -1.07 -13.23 -13.39
N ARG A 77 0.15 -13.73 -13.15
CA ARG A 77 0.79 -14.78 -13.97
C ARG A 77 0.52 -16.18 -13.44
N VAL A 78 0.42 -16.35 -12.12
CA VAL A 78 0.39 -17.69 -11.49
C VAL A 78 -0.96 -18.09 -10.90
N SER A 79 -1.86 -17.13 -10.66
CA SER A 79 -3.14 -17.38 -9.98
C SER A 79 -4.32 -17.29 -10.94
N SER A 80 -5.23 -18.25 -10.84
CA SER A 80 -6.54 -18.22 -11.53
C SER A 80 -7.51 -17.19 -10.95
N SER A 81 -7.18 -16.59 -9.79
CA SER A 81 -8.00 -15.58 -9.12
C SER A 81 -7.10 -14.53 -8.42
N PRO A 82 -6.39 -13.70 -9.21
CA PRO A 82 -5.36 -12.80 -8.71
C PRO A 82 -5.90 -11.81 -7.67
N ASP A 83 -7.09 -11.24 -7.87
CA ASP A 83 -7.63 -10.20 -6.99
C ASP A 83 -7.94 -10.71 -5.58
N ARG A 84 -8.60 -11.87 -5.48
CA ARG A 84 -8.92 -12.51 -4.19
C ARG A 84 -7.66 -12.95 -3.47
N THR A 85 -6.71 -13.51 -4.21
CA THR A 85 -5.42 -13.97 -3.66
C THR A 85 -4.60 -12.78 -3.18
N PHE A 86 -4.56 -11.70 -3.96
CA PHE A 86 -3.84 -10.48 -3.63
C PHE A 86 -4.40 -9.85 -2.36
N ARG A 87 -5.72 -9.75 -2.22
CA ARG A 87 -6.32 -9.25 -0.98
C ARG A 87 -5.91 -10.07 0.24
N ARG A 88 -5.89 -11.41 0.14
CA ARG A 88 -5.46 -12.29 1.25
C ARG A 88 -3.98 -12.08 1.58
N VAL A 89 -3.12 -12.03 0.57
CA VAL A 89 -1.68 -11.79 0.75
C VAL A 89 -1.44 -10.41 1.33
N ALA A 90 -2.12 -9.37 0.83
CA ALA A 90 -1.98 -8.00 1.32
C ALA A 90 -2.42 -7.89 2.79
N VAL A 91 -3.52 -8.55 3.18
CA VAL A 91 -3.94 -8.62 4.60
C VAL A 91 -2.92 -9.39 5.44
N ALA A 92 -2.38 -10.51 4.95
CA ALA A 92 -1.35 -11.25 5.67
C ALA A 92 -0.08 -10.42 5.86
N VAL A 93 0.40 -9.74 4.81
CA VAL A 93 1.57 -8.86 4.86
C VAL A 93 1.31 -7.66 5.78
N LEU A 94 0.10 -7.10 5.77
CA LEU A 94 -0.31 -6.02 6.68
C LEU A 94 -0.22 -6.45 8.16
N VAL A 95 -0.71 -7.65 8.47
CA VAL A 95 -0.61 -8.19 9.84
C VAL A 95 0.86 -8.46 10.19
N LEU A 96 1.64 -9.00 9.25
CA LEU A 96 3.07 -9.23 9.44
C LEU A 96 3.86 -7.92 9.63
N SER A 97 3.46 -6.83 8.97
CA SER A 97 4.12 -5.52 9.15
C SER A 97 3.86 -4.89 10.51
N PHE A 98 2.86 -5.36 11.27
CA PHE A 98 2.66 -4.89 12.64
C PHE A 98 3.66 -5.46 13.64
N LEU A 99 4.32 -6.59 13.33
CA LEU A 99 5.34 -7.16 14.21
C LEU A 99 6.52 -6.19 14.46
N PRO A 100 7.14 -5.60 13.43
CA PRO A 100 8.19 -4.61 13.65
C PRO A 100 7.67 -3.35 14.37
N ASP A 101 6.45 -2.90 14.09
CA ASP A 101 5.83 -1.75 14.79
C ASP A 101 5.71 -2.01 16.30
N ILE A 102 5.20 -3.20 16.67
CA ILE A 102 5.10 -3.62 18.07
C ILE A 102 6.50 -3.82 18.67
N GLY A 103 7.46 -4.33 17.89
CA GLY A 103 8.86 -4.46 18.30
C GLY A 103 9.49 -3.12 18.69
N LEU A 104 9.17 -2.04 17.97
CA LEU A 104 9.65 -0.69 18.30
C LEU A 104 9.17 -0.22 19.68
N LEU A 105 7.98 -0.64 20.13
CA LEU A 105 7.47 -0.31 21.47
C LEU A 105 8.36 -0.85 22.60
N PHE A 106 9.12 -1.92 22.33
CA PHE A 106 10.04 -2.53 23.29
C PHE A 106 11.51 -2.17 23.04
N ALA A 107 11.85 -1.74 21.82
CA ALA A 107 13.22 -1.48 21.39
C ALA A 107 13.62 0.01 21.45
N ASP A 108 12.65 0.92 21.43
CA ASP A 108 12.86 2.37 21.43
C ASP A 108 12.11 3.02 22.61
N GLU A 109 12.85 3.65 23.52
CA GLU A 109 12.29 4.32 24.71
C GLU A 109 11.41 5.53 24.35
N THR A 110 11.58 6.09 23.14
CA THR A 110 10.76 7.20 22.63
C THR A 110 9.47 6.72 21.95
N ALA A 111 9.32 5.40 21.73
CA ALA A 111 8.12 4.84 21.14
C ALA A 111 6.96 4.90 22.14
N THR A 112 5.88 5.59 21.76
CA THR A 112 4.63 5.59 22.52
C THR A 112 3.61 4.65 21.88
N PRO A 113 2.66 4.07 22.64
CA PRO A 113 1.58 3.27 22.06
C PRO A 113 0.79 4.02 21.00
N LEU A 114 0.63 5.34 21.17
CA LEU A 114 -0.03 6.20 20.19
C LEU A 114 0.82 6.32 18.91
N GLY A 115 2.12 6.60 19.02
CA GLY A 115 3.04 6.70 17.88
C GLY A 115 3.13 5.39 17.08
N VAL A 116 3.19 4.26 17.78
CA VAL A 116 3.14 2.92 17.16
C VAL A 116 1.79 2.67 16.49
N GLY A 117 0.68 3.06 17.12
CA GLY A 117 -0.65 3.00 16.51
C GLY A 117 -0.77 3.82 15.21
N LEU A 118 -0.10 4.98 15.15
CA LEU A 118 0.00 5.79 13.92
C LEU A 118 0.80 5.09 12.82
N LEU A 119 1.94 4.47 13.16
CA LEU A 119 2.71 3.67 12.19
C LEU A 119 1.87 2.52 11.64
N MET A 120 1.19 1.77 12.51
CA MET A 120 0.28 0.71 12.10
C MET A 120 -0.83 1.25 11.16
N ALA A 121 -1.39 2.42 11.47
CA ALA A 121 -2.40 3.06 10.62
C ALA A 121 -1.84 3.47 9.23
N MET A 122 -0.57 3.87 9.15
CA MET A 122 0.09 4.14 7.87
C MET A 122 0.27 2.87 7.03
N HIS A 123 0.57 1.72 7.65
CA HIS A 123 0.58 0.43 6.95
C HIS A 123 -0.80 0.06 6.40
N VAL A 124 -1.85 0.25 7.21
CA VAL A 124 -3.25 0.04 6.78
C VAL A 124 -3.57 0.95 5.59
N THR A 125 -3.11 2.20 5.61
CA THR A 125 -3.35 3.18 4.55
C THR A 125 -2.74 2.73 3.22
N VAL A 126 -1.47 2.32 3.22
CA VAL A 126 -0.78 1.77 2.04
C VAL A 126 -1.53 0.54 1.50
N ALA A 127 -1.89 -0.39 2.39
CA ALA A 127 -2.60 -1.61 2.02
C ALA A 127 -3.98 -1.28 1.41
N ALA A 128 -4.75 -0.39 2.01
CA ALA A 128 -6.07 0.01 1.53
C ALA A 128 -6.00 0.65 0.14
N ILE A 129 -5.04 1.57 -0.07
CA ILE A 129 -4.80 2.22 -1.36
C ILE A 129 -4.45 1.17 -2.43
N CYS A 130 -3.52 0.27 -2.13
CA CYS A 130 -3.10 -0.78 -3.07
C CYS A 130 -4.22 -1.78 -3.39
N ILE A 131 -4.99 -2.22 -2.39
CA ILE A 131 -6.14 -3.12 -2.56
C ILE A 131 -7.26 -2.45 -3.36
N GLY A 132 -7.46 -1.14 -3.22
CA GLY A 132 -8.47 -0.41 -3.98
C GLY A 132 -8.08 -0.16 -5.44
N LEU A 133 -6.81 0.20 -5.68
CA LEU A 133 -6.36 0.67 -7.00
C LEU A 133 -5.85 -0.43 -7.92
N LEU A 134 -5.20 -1.48 -7.41
CA LEU A 134 -4.57 -2.52 -8.26
C LEU A 134 -5.59 -3.49 -8.91
N PRO A 135 -6.60 -4.01 -8.18
CA PRO A 135 -7.56 -4.98 -8.74
C PRO A 135 -8.62 -4.39 -9.68
N GLY A 136 -8.86 -3.08 -9.65
CA GLY A 136 -10.10 -2.52 -10.24
C GLY A 136 -10.13 -2.37 -11.77
N GLY A 137 -9.51 -3.25 -12.53
CA GLY A 137 -9.53 -3.26 -14.01
C GLY A 137 -10.71 -4.00 -14.64
N GLY A 138 -11.52 -4.72 -13.87
CA GLY A 138 -12.69 -5.45 -14.35
C GLY A 138 -14.01 -4.88 -13.79
N PRO A 139 -15.11 -4.86 -14.56
CA PRO A 139 -16.42 -4.45 -14.08
C PRO A 139 -16.79 -5.26 -12.83
N ARG A 140 -17.12 -4.55 -11.74
CA ARG A 140 -17.74 -5.15 -10.56
C ARG A 140 -19.11 -5.68 -11.01
N ARG A 141 -19.21 -7.00 -11.20
CA ARG A 141 -20.48 -7.72 -11.37
C ARG A 141 -20.85 -8.37 -10.04
#